data_AF-A0A538R2V1-F1
#
_entry.id   AF-A0A538R2V1-F1
#
_cell.length_a   1.000
_cell.length_b   1.000
_cell.length_c   1.000
_cell.angle_alpha   90.00
_cell.angle_beta   90.00
_cell.angle_gamma   90.00
#
_symmetry.space_group_name_H-M   'P 1'
#
loop_
_entity.id
_entity.type
_entity.pdbx_description
1 polymer ?
#
loop_
_entity_poly.entity_id
_entity_poly.type
_entity_poly.pdbx_seq_one_letter_code
_entity_poly.pdbx_strand_id
1 'polypeptide(L)' 'MTGRLSAQELGRIDAYWRAANYLSVGQIYLYDNPLLREPLATRHVKPRLLGHFGTTPGLNLIYAHLNRV' A
#
# COMPACT_ATOMS: atom_id res chain seq x y z
N MET A 1 -17.05 20.01 -8.88
CA MET A 1 -16.91 18.55 -9.03
C MET A 1 -18.13 17.84 -8.43
N THR A 2 -19.29 17.93 -9.06
CA THR A 2 -20.56 17.38 -8.54
C THR A 2 -21.03 16.27 -9.46
N GLY A 3 -20.52 15.06 -9.22
CA GLY A 3 -20.92 13.84 -9.90
C GLY A 3 -20.47 12.65 -9.08
N ARG A 4 -21.30 11.60 -9.01
CA ARG A 4 -20.88 10.33 -8.40
C ARG A 4 -19.68 9.79 -9.19
N LEU A 5 -18.69 9.24 -8.48
CA LEU A 5 -17.56 8.58 -9.10
C LEU A 5 -18.05 7.42 -9.97
N SER A 6 -17.51 7.31 -11.18
CA SER A 6 -17.66 6.12 -11.99
C SER A 6 -17.03 4.91 -11.29
N ALA A 7 -17.49 3.71 -11.65
CA ALA A 7 -16.90 2.47 -11.14
C ALA A 7 -15.39 2.37 -11.48
N GLN A 8 -14.97 2.91 -12.64
CA GLN A 8 -13.57 2.92 -13.04
C GLN A 8 -12.72 3.82 -12.15
N GLU A 9 -13.21 5.02 -11.81
CA GLU A 9 -12.51 5.93 -10.89
C GLU A 9 -12.38 5.31 -9.49
N LEU A 10 -13.46 4.73 -8.97
CA LEU A 10 -13.43 3.99 -7.70
C LEU A 10 -12.41 2.85 -7.73
N GLY A 11 -12.37 2.08 -8.82
CA GLY A 11 -11.40 0.99 -9.00
C GLY A 11 -9.96 1.48 -9.01
N ARG A 12 -9.67 2.65 -9.59
CA ARG A 12 -8.33 3.25 -9.59
C ARG A 12 -7.90 3.72 -8.19
N ILE A 13 -8.82 4.31 -7.42
CA ILE A 13 -8.56 4.73 -6.04
C ILE A 13 -8.25 3.51 -5.17
N ASP A 14 -9.05 2.45 -5.27
CA ASP A 14 -8.82 1.19 -4.54
C ASP A 14 -7.46 0.57 -4.92
N ALA A 15 -7.16 0.50 -6.22
CA ALA A 15 -5.88 -0.04 -6.69
C ALA A 15 -4.69 0.75 -6.15
N TYR A 16 -4.77 2.10 -6.15
CA TYR A 16 -3.75 2.95 -5.57
C TYR A 16 -3.60 2.69 -4.07
N TRP A 17 -4.70 2.66 -3.33
CA TRP A 17 -4.69 2.45 -1.88
C TRP A 17 -4.07 1.10 -1.51
N ARG A 18 -4.44 0.02 -2.21
CA ARG A 18 -3.88 -1.32 -2.02
C ARG A 18 -2.41 -1.38 -2.38
N ALA A 19 -1.99 -0.77 -3.49
CA ALA A 19 -0.59 -0.71 -3.88
C ALA A 19 0.24 0.04 -2.83
N ALA A 20 -0.23 1.19 -2.34
CA ALA A 20 0.43 1.96 -1.29
C ALA A 20 0.55 1.16 0.03
N ASN A 21 -0.51 0.45 0.43
CA ASN A 21 -0.48 -0.41 1.61
C ASN A 21 0.50 -1.58 1.46
N TYR A 22 0.52 -2.22 0.30
CA TYR A 22 1.44 -3.32 0.01
C TYR A 22 2.90 -2.86 0.08
N LEU A 23 3.22 -1.72 -0.55
CA LEU A 23 4.56 -1.14 -0.49
C LEU A 23 4.93 -0.69 0.93
N SER A 24 3.97 -0.17 1.70
CA SER A 24 4.20 0.21 3.11
C SER A 24 4.60 -1.00 3.96
N VAL A 25 3.95 -2.16 3.76
CA VAL A 25 4.36 -3.41 4.41
C VAL A 25 5.75 -3.82 3.92
N GLY A 26 6.02 -3.77 2.61
CA GLY A 26 7.35 -4.05 2.07
C GLY A 26 8.44 -3.20 2.72
N GLN A 27 8.21 -1.89 2.85
CA GLN A 27 9.15 -0.95 3.47
C GLN A 27 9.45 -1.26 4.94
N ILE A 28 8.44 -1.68 5.71
CA ILE A 28 8.60 -1.97 7.15
C ILE A 28 9.25 -3.35 7.35
N TYR A 29 8.80 -4.37 6.60
CA TYR A 29 9.07 -5.77 6.93
C TYR A 29 10.05 -6.48 5.99
N LEU A 30 10.16 -6.09 4.71
CA LEU A 30 10.92 -6.86 3.72
C LEU A 30 12.32 -6.29 3.46
N TYR A 31 13.32 -7.15 3.48
CA TYR A 31 14.68 -6.89 3.02
C TYR A 31 14.82 -7.18 1.52
N ASP A 32 14.11 -8.19 1.00
CA ASP A 32 14.14 -8.64 -0.40
C ASP A 32 12.80 -9.31 -0.80
N ASN A 33 12.68 -9.75 -2.05
CA ASN A 33 11.51 -10.38 -2.66
C ASN A 33 10.21 -9.54 -2.52
N PRO A 34 10.24 -8.22 -2.84
CA PRO A 34 9.15 -7.30 -2.55
C PRO A 34 7.89 -7.54 -3.37
N LEU A 35 7.95 -8.36 -4.43
CA LEU A 35 6.80 -8.72 -5.28
C LEU A 35 6.46 -10.21 -5.18
N LEU A 36 7.04 -10.94 -4.23
CA LEU A 36 6.82 -12.37 -4.02
C LEU A 36 7.00 -13.20 -5.32
N ARG A 37 8.08 -12.95 -6.07
CA ARG A 37 8.41 -13.70 -7.29
C ARG A 37 8.81 -15.16 -6.99
N GLU A 38 9.17 -15.42 -5.75
CA GLU A 38 9.34 -16.75 -5.16
C GLU A 38 8.59 -16.83 -3.82
N PRO A 39 8.32 -18.04 -3.28
CA PRO A 39 7.66 -18.20 -1.99
C PRO A 39 8.35 -17.40 -0.87
N LEU A 40 7.56 -16.74 -0.01
CA LEU A 40 8.09 -15.97 1.09
C LEU A 40 8.87 -16.88 2.06
N ALA A 41 10.07 -16.44 2.44
CA ALA A 41 10.94 -17.14 3.37
C ALA A 41 11.45 -16.14 4.41
N THR A 42 11.83 -16.62 5.60
CA THR A 42 12.30 -15.78 6.71
C THR A 42 13.49 -14.89 6.32
N ARG A 43 14.35 -15.35 5.40
CA ARG A 43 15.47 -14.56 4.85
C ARG A 43 15.05 -13.25 4.15
N HIS A 44 13.80 -13.16 3.70
CA HIS A 44 13.25 -11.96 3.06
C HIS A 44 12.76 -10.93 4.08
N VAL A 45 12.65 -11.29 5.36
CA VAL A 45 12.17 -10.39 6.42
C VAL A 45 13.37 -9.70 7.08
N LYS A 46 13.26 -8.40 7.35
CA LYS A 46 14.32 -7.65 8.03
C LYS A 46 14.56 -8.19 9.44
N PRO A 47 15.82 -8.32 9.89
CA PRO A 47 16.14 -8.81 11.23
C PRO A 47 15.75 -7.81 12.33
N ARG A 48 15.61 -6.52 11.98
CA ARG A 48 15.12 -5.46 12.87
C ARG A 48 13.99 -4.72 12.19
N LEU A 49 12.80 -4.77 12.80
CA LEU A 49 11.60 -4.12 12.30
C LEU A 49 11.51 -2.71 12.88
N LEU A 50 11.56 -1.70 12.01
CA LEU A 50 11.40 -0.29 12.38
C LEU A 50 10.41 0.38 11.44
N GLY A 51 9.41 1.02 12.02
CA GLY A 51 8.35 1.72 11.29
C GLY A 51 7.05 1.74 12.08
N HIS A 52 6.09 2.51 11.60
CA HIS A 52 4.74 2.59 12.17
C HIS A 52 3.75 2.15 11.11
N PHE A 53 2.95 1.13 11.41
CA PHE A 53 1.91 0.67 10.50
C PHE A 53 0.52 1.21 10.88
N GLY A 54 0.23 1.40 12.17
CA GLY A 54 -1.14 1.65 12.64
C GLY A 54 -1.88 2.80 11.93
N THR A 55 -1.21 3.92 11.67
CA THR A 55 -1.78 5.08 10.96
C THR A 55 -1.66 5.00 9.44
N THR A 56 -0.75 4.18 8.91
CA THR A 56 -0.36 4.20 7.49
C THR A 56 -1.50 3.86 6.54
N PRO A 57 -2.33 2.82 6.74
CA PRO A 57 -3.45 2.52 5.85
C PRO A 57 -4.49 3.64 5.77
N GLY A 58 -4.74 4.34 6.88
CA GLY A 58 -5.65 5.49 6.93
C GLY A 58 -5.08 6.69 6.15
N LEU A 59 -3.79 6.97 6.34
CA LEU A 59 -3.10 8.02 5.57
C LEU A 59 -3.08 7.71 4.07
N ASN A 60 -2.77 6.47 3.69
CA ASN A 60 -2.78 6.04 2.30
C ASN A 60 -4.17 6.18 1.66
N LEU A 61 -5.24 5.90 2.41
CA LEU A 61 -6.62 6.09 1.92
C LEU A 61 -6.89 7.58 1.65
N ILE A 62 -6.54 8.45 2.60
CA ILE A 62 -6.70 9.91 2.44
C ILE A 62 -5.93 10.39 1.21
N TYR A 63 -4.65 10.01 1.07
CA TYR A 63 -3.84 10.39 -0.08
C TYR A 63 -4.37 9.83 -1.41
N ALA A 64 -4.93 8.61 -1.43
CA ALA A 64 -5.56 8.06 -2.62
C ALA A 64 -6.72 8.95 -3.12
N HIS A 65 -7.51 9.48 -2.18
CA HIS A 65 -8.61 10.39 -2.51
C HIS A 65 -8.13 11.80 -2.85
N LEU A 66 -7.09 12.32 -2.18
CA LEU A 66 -6.52 13.64 -2.47
C LEU A 66 -5.87 13.68 -3.86
N ASN A 67 -5.14 12.64 -4.25
CA ASN A 67 -4.47 12.56 -5.57
C ASN A 67 -5.44 12.47 -6.76
N ARG A 68 -6.73 12.23 -6.51
CA ARG A 68 -7.77 12.24 -7.54
C ARG A 68 -8.24 13.65 -7.89
N VAL A 69 -8.15 14.59 -6.95
CA VAL A 69 -8.77 15.92 -7.03
C VAL A 69 -7.97 16.86 -7.94
#